data_AF-A0A537IJJ5-F1
#
_entry.id   AF-A0A537IJJ5-F1
#
_cell.length_a   1.000
_cell.length_b   1.000
_cell.length_c   1.000
_cell.angle_alpha   90.00
_cell.angle_beta   90.00
_cell.angle_gamma   90.00
#
_symmetry.space_group_name_H-M   'P 1'
#
loop_
_entity.id
_entity.type
_entity.pdbx_description
1 polymer ?
#
loop_
_entity_poly.entity_id
_entity_poly.type
_entity_poly.pdbx_seq_one_letter_code
_entity_poly.pdbx_strand_id
1 'polypeptide(L)' 'MTNFSNRITRLFNIDYPIIQAGMIWASGWRLASAVSNAGGLGMIGSGSMYPDVLQEHIRKCKSATTRSFAVNVPLLYPDI' A
#
# COMPACT_ATOMS: atom_id res chain seq x y z
N MET A 1 2.15 3.92 -27.48
CA MET A 1 1.91 3.65 -26.06
C MET A 1 2.85 4.52 -25.25
N THR A 2 2.32 5.38 -24.37
CA THR A 2 3.14 6.23 -23.49
C THR A 2 3.89 5.34 -22.51
N ASN A 3 5.22 5.37 -22.56
CA ASN A 3 6.07 4.64 -21.63
C ASN A 3 6.13 5.43 -20.31
N PHE A 4 5.51 4.93 -19.25
CA PHE A 4 5.43 5.59 -17.93
C PHE A 4 6.72 5.45 -17.09
N SER A 5 7.87 5.20 -17.72
CA SER A 5 9.16 5.07 -17.05
C SER A 5 9.67 6.43 -16.53
N ASN A 6 9.53 6.67 -15.23
CA ASN A 6 10.01 7.86 -14.53
C ASN A 6 10.62 7.48 -13.17
N ARG A 7 10.99 8.49 -12.36
CA ARG A 7 11.62 8.26 -11.05
C ARG A 7 10.75 7.46 -10.08
N ILE A 8 9.42 7.63 -10.12
CA ILE A 8 8.48 6.96 -9.21
C ILE A 8 8.31 5.49 -9.58
N THR A 9 8.08 5.20 -10.87
CA THR A 9 7.91 3.81 -11.34
C THR A 9 9.15 2.96 -11.11
N ARG A 10 10.35 3.54 -11.29
CA ARG A 10 11.63 2.89 -11.00
C ARG A 10 11.90 2.71 -9.51
N LEU A 11 11.57 3.71 -8.68
CA LEU A 11 11.82 3.66 -7.23
C LEU A 11 10.99 2.56 -6.55
N PHE A 12 9.71 2.45 -6.91
CA PHE A 12 8.78 1.53 -6.25
C PHE A 12 8.57 0.21 -6.99
N ASN A 13 9.17 0.06 -8.18
CA ASN A 13 8.99 -1.09 -9.07
C ASN A 13 7.51 -1.32 -9.44
N ILE A 14 6.88 -0.28 -10.00
CA ILE A 14 5.46 -0.25 -10.41
C ILE A 14 5.33 0.21 -11.88
N ASP A 15 4.22 -0.13 -12.53
CA ASP A 15 4.01 0.10 -13.96
C ASP A 15 3.51 1.53 -14.22
N TYR A 16 2.67 2.04 -13.33
CA TYR A 16 2.04 3.36 -13.42
C TYR A 16 2.48 4.26 -12.26
N PRO A 17 2.74 5.56 -12.48
CA PRO A 17 3.10 6.51 -11.42
C PRO A 17 1.87 6.93 -10.61
N ILE A 18 1.08 5.96 -10.17
CA ILE A 18 -0.16 6.11 -9.42
C ILE A 18 0.07 5.48 -8.05
N ILE A 19 -0.11 6.28 -7.01
CA ILE A 19 0.02 5.85 -5.61
C ILE A 19 -1.34 6.03 -4.95
N GLN A 20 -1.89 4.94 -4.41
CA GLN A 20 -3.11 5.01 -3.61
C GLN A 20 -2.77 5.55 -2.22
N ALA A 21 -3.43 6.63 -1.79
CA ALA A 21 -3.21 7.24 -0.49
C ALA A 21 -3.69 6.33 0.65
N GLY A 22 -2.94 6.24 1.75
CA GLY A 22 -3.41 5.57 2.96
C GLY A 22 -4.66 6.22 3.52
N MET A 23 -5.78 5.49 3.49
CA MET A 23 -7.08 5.91 3.99
C MET A 23 -7.48 5.03 5.17
N ILE A 24 -7.48 5.61 6.37
CA ILE A 24 -7.91 4.91 7.59
C ILE A 24 -9.34 4.40 7.38
N TRP A 25 -9.65 3.18 7.84
CA TRP A 25 -10.92 2.46 7.68
C TRP A 25 -11.31 2.04 6.25
N ALA A 26 -10.75 2.62 5.20
CA ALA A 26 -11.09 2.29 3.81
C ALA A 26 -10.02 1.45 3.09
N SER A 27 -8.73 1.66 3.39
CA SER A 27 -7.61 1.02 2.68
C SER A 27 -7.02 -0.17 3.43
N GLY A 28 -7.79 -1.26 3.50
CA GLY A 28 -7.29 -2.57 3.97
C GLY A 28 -6.49 -3.33 2.92
N TRP A 29 -6.11 -4.58 3.24
CA TRP A 29 -5.29 -5.42 2.36
C TRP A 29 -5.92 -5.67 0.99
N ARG A 30 -7.26 -5.71 0.88
CA ARG A 30 -7.98 -5.92 -0.37
C ARG A 30 -7.75 -4.79 -1.38
N LEU A 31 -7.89 -3.54 -0.92
CA LEU A 31 -7.67 -2.38 -1.79
C LEU A 31 -6.20 -2.24 -2.17
N ALA A 32 -5.30 -2.36 -1.19
CA ALA A 32 -3.86 -2.26 -1.43
C ALA A 32 -3.39 -3.30 -2.45
N SER A 33 -3.74 -4.59 -2.25
CA SER A 33 -3.37 -5.65 -3.20
C SER A 33 -4.00 -5.47 -4.58
N ALA A 34 -5.25 -5.00 -4.67
CA ALA A 34 -5.90 -4.72 -5.95
C ALA A 34 -5.16 -3.62 -6.75
N VAL A 35 -4.79 -2.51 -6.10
CA VAL A 35 -4.03 -1.42 -6.74
C VAL A 35 -2.64 -1.90 -7.16
N SER A 36 -1.94 -2.66 -6.30
CA SER A 36 -0.64 -3.23 -6.62
C SER A 36 -0.72 -4.19 -7.82
N ASN A 37 -1.74 -5.06 -7.87
CA ASN A 37 -1.96 -5.97 -8.99
C ASN A 37 -2.32 -5.23 -10.30
N ALA A 38 -2.96 -4.07 -10.21
CA ALA A 38 -3.25 -3.20 -11.34
C ALA A 38 -2.03 -2.38 -11.83
N GLY A 39 -0.87 -2.52 -11.19
CA GLY A 39 0.38 -1.87 -11.61
C GLY A 39 0.67 -0.52 -10.95
N GLY A 40 -0.15 -0.08 -9.98
CA GLY A 40 0.15 1.08 -9.12
C GLY A 40 0.83 0.69 -7.82
N LEU A 41 1.05 1.64 -6.91
CA LEU A 41 1.46 1.36 -5.54
C LEU A 41 0.24 1.40 -4.61
N GLY A 42 -0.24 0.22 -4.21
CA GLY A 42 -1.26 0.08 -3.18
C GLY A 42 -0.69 0.30 -1.78
N MET A 43 -1.50 0.84 -0.87
CA MET A 43 -1.06 1.22 0.48
C MET A 43 -2.11 0.85 1.53
N ILE A 44 -1.68 0.13 2.57
CA ILE A 44 -2.51 -0.16 3.74
C ILE A 44 -2.53 1.06 4.66
N GLY A 45 -3.70 1.58 5.00
CA GLY A 45 -3.86 2.65 5.98
C GLY A 45 -3.85 2.11 7.41
N SER A 46 -2.72 2.24 8.13
CA SER A 46 -2.56 1.62 9.46
C SER A 46 -2.98 2.51 10.64
N GLY A 47 -3.45 3.74 10.39
CA GLY A 47 -3.60 4.78 11.43
C GLY A 47 -4.46 4.45 12.64
N SER A 48 -5.39 3.49 12.54
CA SER A 48 -6.23 3.03 13.67
C SER A 48 -6.08 1.54 13.95
N MET A 49 -5.08 0.88 13.34
CA MET A 49 -4.86 -0.55 13.53
C MET A 49 -3.95 -0.77 14.74
N TYR A 50 -4.37 -1.68 15.62
CA TYR A 50 -3.45 -2.29 16.58
C TYR A 50 -2.38 -3.13 15.86
N PRO A 51 -1.21 -3.37 16.46
CA PRO A 51 -0.10 -4.07 15.81
C PRO A 51 -0.45 -5.46 15.25
N ASP A 52 -1.28 -6.22 15.94
CA ASP A 52 -1.78 -7.54 15.54
C ASP A 52 -2.70 -7.45 14.31
N VAL A 53 -3.61 -6.48 14.28
CA VAL A 53 -4.48 -6.19 13.13
C VAL A 53 -3.66 -5.77 11.93
N LEU A 54 -2.67 -4.88 12.11
CA LEU A 54 -1.77 -4.48 11.04
C LEU A 54 -0.99 -5.70 10.50
N GLN A 55 -0.48 -6.55 11.39
CA GLN A 55 0.24 -7.77 11.01
C GLN A 55 -0.64 -8.72 10.20
N GLU A 56 -1.91 -8.90 10.58
CA GLU A 56 -2.88 -9.67 9.80
C GLU A 56 -3.07 -9.10 8.39
N HIS A 57 -3.27 -7.78 8.29
CA HIS A 57 -3.43 -7.09 7.01
C HIS A 57 -2.19 -7.23 6.11
N ILE A 58 -0.98 -7.11 6.67
CA ILE A 58 0.28 -7.31 5.94
C ILE A 58 0.37 -8.75 5.41
N ARG A 59 0.06 -9.76 6.24
CA ARG A 59 0.08 -11.17 5.82
C ARG A 59 -0.91 -11.43 4.70
N LYS A 60 -2.16 -10.97 4.84
CA LYS A 60 -3.19 -11.14 3.81
C LYS A 60 -2.83 -10.41 2.51
N CYS A 61 -2.24 -9.21 2.59
CA CYS A 61 -1.79 -8.48 1.40
C CYS A 61 -0.67 -9.24 0.68
N LYS A 62 0.34 -9.75 1.41
CA LYS A 62 1.40 -10.60 0.83
C LYS A 62 0.88 -11.87 0.18
N SER A 63 -0.21 -12.46 0.69
CA SER A 63 -0.84 -13.61 0.05
C SER A 63 -1.66 -13.25 -1.20
N ALA A 64 -2.13 -12.00 -1.31
CA ALA A 64 -3.01 -11.54 -2.38
C ALA A 64 -2.28 -10.84 -3.55
N THR A 65 -1.00 -10.47 -3.38
CA THR A 65 -0.19 -9.89 -4.44
C THR A 65 1.28 -10.30 -4.31
N THR A 66 1.92 -10.55 -5.45
CA THR A 66 3.38 -10.70 -5.56
C THR A 66 4.08 -9.37 -5.85
N ARG A 67 3.32 -8.29 -6.05
CA ARG A 67 3.82 -6.94 -6.33
C ARG A 67 4.07 -6.14 -5.06
N SER A 68 4.90 -5.11 -5.16
CA SER A 68 5.17 -4.16 -4.07
C SER A 68 3.90 -3.50 -3.57
N PHE A 69 3.77 -3.35 -2.26
CA PHE A 69 2.74 -2.54 -1.60
C PHE A 69 3.37 -1.79 -0.43
N ALA A 70 2.72 -0.72 0.01
CA ALA A 70 3.17 0.14 1.09
C ALA A 70 2.27 0.05 2.33
N VAL A 71 2.74 0.59 3.44
CA VAL A 71 1.97 0.81 4.67
C VAL A 71 2.10 2.29 5.03
N ASN A 72 0.97 2.97 5.20
CA ASN A 72 0.93 4.32 5.75
C ASN A 72 0.92 4.22 7.27
N VAL A 73 1.96 4.74 7.92
CA VAL A 73 2.09 4.83 9.38
C VAL A 73 1.96 6.31 9.80
N PRO A 74 0.76 6.74 10.23
CA PRO A 74 0.56 8.12 10.69
C PRO A 74 1.26 8.39 12.01
N LEU A 75 1.97 9.51 12.10
CA LEU A 75 2.63 9.98 13.33
C LEU A 75 1.65 10.77 14.21
N LEU A 76 0.44 10.23 14.41
CA LEU A 76 -0.65 10.92 15.10
C LEU A 76 -0.55 10.84 16.62
N TYR A 77 0.13 9.82 17.14
CA TYR A 77 0.19 9.52 18.56
C TYR A 77 1.65 9.51 19.02
N PRO A 78 2.05 10.44 19.90
CA PRO A 78 3.43 10.52 20.39
C PRO A 78 3.79 9.41 21.39
N ASP A 79 2.78 8.75 21.98
CA ASP A 79 2.95 7.86 23.14
C ASP A 79 2.58 6.38 22.86
N ILE A 80 2.68 5.93 21.60
CA ILE A 80 2.66 4.50 21.24
C ILE A 80 4.09 4.01 20.99
#